data_AF-A0A536ANG6-F1
#
_entry.id   AF-A0A536ANG6-F1
#
_cell.length_a   1.000
_cell.length_b   1.000
_cell.length_c   1.000
_cell.angle_alpha   90.00
_cell.angle_beta   90.00
_cell.angle_gamma   90.00
#
_symmetry.space_group_name_H-M   'P 1'
#
loop_
_entity.id
_entity.type
_entity.pdbx_description
1 polymer ?
#
loop_
_entity_poly.entity_id
_entity_poly.type
_entity_poly.pdbx_seq_one_letter_code
_entity_poly.pdbx_strand_id
1 'polypeptide(L)'
;MRTRVGGVLASVALVVCALTLGVPVRASQQSLTAAPCTSSVGPGIPPPASVPSGTPGFHAAWYGQSGYMTLCPGDTSTATVAMYNSGSRGWVSGVPGQVAYLGTWNPSPGQDQPSVFGGDGTGSPNTGWPRYNRVAVQPAAYVG
;
A
#
# COMPACT_ATOMS: atom_id res chain seq x y z
N MET A 1 -0.09 -46.42 88.38
CA MET A 1 0.23 -45.04 87.95
C MET A 1 -1.06 -44.37 87.52
N ARG A 2 -1.43 -43.27 88.18
CA ARG A 2 -2.70 -42.55 88.04
C ARG A 2 -2.56 -41.40 87.02
N THR A 3 -3.62 -41.24 86.24
CA THR A 3 -4.15 -40.03 85.57
C THR A 3 -3.47 -38.68 85.86
N ARG A 4 -3.28 -37.86 84.80
CA ARG A 4 -3.74 -36.45 84.75
C ARG A 4 -4.06 -36.00 83.31
N VAL A 5 -5.21 -35.33 83.20
CA VAL A 5 -5.75 -34.56 82.08
C VAL A 5 -5.35 -33.08 82.26
N GLY A 6 -5.18 -32.37 81.16
CA GLY A 6 -5.12 -30.89 81.07
C GLY A 6 -4.65 -30.51 79.67
N GLY A 7 -5.52 -30.03 78.76
CA GLY A 7 -5.82 -28.60 78.58
C GLY A 7 -4.63 -27.93 77.86
N VAL A 8 -4.74 -27.38 76.66
CA VAL A 8 -5.37 -26.08 76.37
C VAL A 8 -5.61 -25.95 74.85
N LEU A 9 -6.66 -25.19 74.55
CA LEU A 9 -7.30 -24.86 73.27
C LEU A 9 -6.48 -23.95 72.33
N ALA A 10 -7.00 -23.84 71.09
CA ALA A 10 -6.81 -22.78 70.09
C ALA A 10 -5.57 -22.95 69.16
N SER A 11 -5.65 -22.81 67.84
CA SER A 11 -6.45 -21.87 67.04
C SER A 11 -6.58 -22.37 65.60
N VAL A 12 -7.81 -22.47 65.08
CA VAL A 12 -8.08 -22.50 63.63
C VAL A 12 -8.74 -21.17 63.31
N ALA A 13 -8.01 -20.26 62.67
CA ALA A 13 -8.53 -18.96 62.26
C ALA A 13 -8.28 -18.74 60.76
N LEU A 14 -9.38 -18.40 60.10
CA LEU A 14 -9.63 -18.18 58.68
C LEU A 14 -8.50 -17.50 57.88
N VAL A 15 -8.18 -18.06 56.71
CA VAL A 15 -7.66 -17.31 55.56
C VAL A 15 -8.87 -16.90 54.71
N VAL A 16 -9.31 -15.64 54.83
CA VAL A 16 -10.38 -15.09 53.98
C VAL A 16 -9.77 -14.51 52.70
N CYS A 17 -10.08 -15.20 51.61
CA CYS A 17 -10.33 -14.73 50.24
C CYS A 17 -10.17 -13.22 49.94
N ALA A 18 -9.25 -12.88 49.03
CA ALA A 18 -9.27 -11.63 48.27
C ALA A 18 -9.14 -11.92 46.76
N LEU A 19 -10.15 -12.60 46.19
CA LEU A 19 -10.42 -12.59 44.76
C LEU A 19 -11.05 -11.24 44.40
N THR A 20 -10.21 -10.23 44.12
CA THR A 20 -10.70 -9.01 43.49
C THR A 20 -10.92 -9.31 42.01
N LEU A 21 -12.21 -9.37 41.64
CA LEU A 21 -12.66 -9.46 40.25
C LEU A 21 -12.13 -8.24 39.49
N GLY A 22 -11.12 -8.44 38.64
CA GLY A 22 -10.65 -7.44 37.70
C GLY A 22 -11.75 -7.14 36.68
N VAL A 23 -12.55 -6.10 36.94
CA VAL A 23 -13.49 -5.58 35.96
C VAL A 23 -12.67 -4.96 34.83
N PRO A 24 -12.79 -5.40 33.57
CA PRO A 24 -12.15 -4.68 32.47
C PRO A 24 -12.81 -3.31 32.34
N VAL A 25 -12.09 -2.25 32.72
CA VAL A 25 -12.44 -0.88 32.36
C VAL A 25 -12.37 -0.80 30.84
N ARG A 26 -13.52 -0.87 30.17
CA ARG A 26 -13.62 -0.47 28.76
C ARG A 26 -13.45 1.05 28.74
N ALA A 27 -12.29 1.50 28.28
CA ALA A 27 -12.14 2.90 27.88
C ALA A 27 -13.26 3.22 26.89
N SER A 28 -14.07 4.23 27.20
CA SER A 28 -15.00 4.80 26.25
C SER A 28 -14.19 5.35 25.08
N GLN A 29 -14.23 4.65 23.94
CA GLN A 29 -13.69 5.19 22.70
C GLN A 29 -14.50 6.43 22.38
N GLN A 30 -13.87 7.60 22.48
CA GLN A 30 -14.48 8.83 21.99
C GLN A 30 -14.82 8.61 20.51
N SER A 31 -16.11 8.68 20.17
CA SER A 31 -16.55 8.74 18.79
C SER A 31 -16.08 10.08 18.21
N LEU A 32 -14.88 10.08 17.66
CA LEU A 32 -14.40 11.18 16.84
C LEU A 32 -15.28 11.16 15.58
N THR A 33 -16.21 12.10 15.47
CA THR A 33 -16.82 12.42 14.17
C THR A 33 -15.69 12.73 13.21
N ALA A 34 -15.55 11.92 12.15
CA ALA A 34 -14.53 12.13 11.14
C ALA A 34 -14.61 13.59 10.67
N ALA A 35 -13.48 14.29 10.66
CA ALA A 35 -13.40 15.61 10.06
C ALA A 35 -13.95 15.54 8.63
N PRO A 36 -14.66 16.56 8.14
CA PRO A 36 -15.12 16.57 6.75
C PRO A 36 -13.88 16.45 5.86
N CYS A 37 -13.75 15.30 5.20
CA CYS A 37 -12.73 15.08 4.20
C CYS A 37 -13.39 15.23 2.83
N THR A 38 -12.66 15.75 1.86
CA THR A 38 -13.15 15.82 0.49
C THR A 38 -12.01 15.49 -0.44
N SER A 39 -12.18 14.41 -1.20
CA SER A 39 -11.24 14.04 -2.23
C SER A 39 -11.25 15.07 -3.36
N SER A 40 -10.09 15.36 -3.93
CA SER A 40 -9.95 16.27 -5.06
C SER A 40 -8.82 15.83 -5.98
N VAL A 41 -8.94 16.21 -7.24
CA VAL A 41 -7.90 16.04 -8.26
C VAL A 41 -7.56 17.43 -8.78
N GLY A 42 -6.29 17.81 -8.66
CA GLY A 42 -5.79 19.06 -9.22
C GLY A 42 -5.82 19.07 -10.76
N PRO A 43 -5.42 20.18 -11.38
CA PRO A 43 -5.29 20.25 -12.83
C PRO A 43 -4.25 19.24 -13.34
N GLY A 44 -4.50 18.67 -14.53
CA GLY A 44 -3.54 17.82 -15.22
C GLY A 44 -2.25 18.56 -15.58
N ILE A 45 -1.15 17.82 -15.65
CA ILE A 45 0.13 18.37 -16.08
C ILE A 45 0.24 18.17 -17.60
N PRO A 46 0.30 19.27 -18.38
CA PRO A 46 0.30 19.19 -19.83
C PRO A 46 1.65 18.69 -20.37
N PRO A 47 1.71 18.29 -21.65
CA PRO A 47 2.97 18.00 -22.31
C PRO A 47 3.94 19.18 -22.30
N PRO A 48 5.25 18.93 -22.30
CA PRO A 48 6.23 19.99 -22.50
C PRO A 48 6.12 20.55 -23.93
N ALA A 49 6.53 21.80 -24.13
CA ALA A 49 6.43 22.50 -25.43
C ALA A 49 7.19 21.78 -26.56
N SER A 50 8.25 21.05 -26.22
CA SER A 50 8.99 20.18 -27.12
C SER A 50 9.29 18.86 -26.42
N VAL A 51 9.22 17.78 -27.20
CA VAL A 51 9.48 16.42 -26.72
C VAL A 51 10.57 15.83 -27.60
N PRO A 52 11.64 15.26 -27.03
CA PRO A 52 12.67 14.59 -27.82
C PRO A 52 12.06 13.47 -28.69
N SER A 53 12.59 13.29 -29.90
CA SER A 53 12.14 12.24 -30.82
C SER A 53 13.27 11.80 -31.74
N GLY A 54 13.14 10.60 -32.32
CA GLY A 54 14.10 10.04 -33.28
C GLY A 54 15.32 9.38 -32.64
N THR A 55 15.32 9.10 -31.35
CA THR A 55 16.47 8.45 -30.69
C THR A 55 16.61 7.01 -31.20
N PRO A 56 17.81 6.56 -31.63
CA PRO A 56 18.01 5.19 -32.11
C PRO A 56 17.62 4.12 -31.07
N GLY A 57 16.65 3.25 -31.38
CA GLY A 57 16.18 2.21 -30.45
C GLY A 57 14.81 2.48 -29.81
N PHE A 58 14.56 1.81 -28.68
CA PHE A 58 13.35 1.99 -27.87
C PHE A 58 13.59 3.09 -26.84
N HIS A 59 12.87 4.21 -26.98
CA HIS A 59 12.95 5.32 -26.04
C HIS A 59 11.55 5.85 -25.73
N ALA A 60 11.39 6.36 -24.51
CA ALA A 60 10.19 7.02 -24.07
C ALA A 60 10.56 8.40 -23.52
N ALA A 61 9.68 9.37 -23.71
CA ALA A 61 9.72 10.66 -23.04
C ALA A 61 8.42 10.86 -22.29
N TRP A 62 8.47 11.46 -21.10
CA TRP A 62 7.25 11.85 -20.40
C TRP A 62 6.51 12.92 -21.22
N TYR A 63 5.19 12.76 -21.33
CA TYR A 63 4.32 13.61 -22.17
C TYR A 63 3.17 14.24 -21.39
N GLY A 64 3.00 13.93 -20.11
CA GLY A 64 1.93 14.49 -19.30
C GLY A 64 1.44 13.53 -18.24
N GLN A 65 0.55 14.01 -17.36
CA GLN A 65 -0.13 13.16 -16.39
C GLN A 65 -1.41 13.80 -15.87
N SER A 66 -2.25 13.00 -15.20
CA SER A 66 -3.34 13.50 -14.37
C SER A 66 -2.80 14.43 -13.27
N GLY A 67 -3.65 15.30 -12.74
CA GLY A 67 -3.27 16.18 -11.64
C GLY A 67 -2.99 15.42 -10.35
N TYR A 68 -2.31 16.09 -9.43
CA TYR A 68 -2.07 15.54 -8.10
C TYR A 68 -3.39 15.38 -7.34
N MET A 69 -3.53 14.25 -6.67
CA MET A 69 -4.76 13.86 -6.00
C MET A 69 -4.59 14.02 -4.50
N THR A 70 -5.63 14.53 -3.84
CA THR A 70 -5.82 14.44 -2.39
C THR A 70 -7.01 13.52 -2.17
N LEU A 71 -6.83 12.39 -1.48
CA LEU A 71 -7.89 11.41 -1.29
C LEU A 71 -8.26 11.30 0.20
N CYS A 72 -9.56 11.21 0.48
CA CYS A 72 -10.09 10.75 1.75
C CYS A 72 -9.62 9.31 2.04
N PRO A 73 -9.50 8.92 3.31
CA PRO A 73 -9.26 7.52 3.67
C PRO A 73 -10.32 6.59 3.06
N GLY A 74 -9.89 5.58 2.32
CA GLY A 74 -10.76 4.60 1.67
C GLY A 74 -11.18 4.96 0.23
N ASP A 75 -10.99 6.20 -0.21
CA ASP A 75 -11.29 6.60 -1.58
C ASP A 75 -10.27 6.04 -2.58
N THR A 76 -10.72 5.89 -3.82
CA THR A 76 -9.89 5.47 -4.95
C THR A 76 -9.98 6.49 -6.08
N SER A 77 -8.93 6.59 -6.87
CA SER A 77 -8.89 7.46 -8.05
C SER A 77 -7.99 6.85 -9.12
N THR A 78 -8.21 7.24 -10.37
CA THR A 78 -7.43 6.76 -11.52
C THR A 78 -6.43 7.81 -11.95
N ALA A 79 -5.14 7.50 -11.79
CA ALA A 79 -4.05 8.33 -12.32
C ALA A 79 -3.71 7.92 -13.75
N THR A 80 -3.33 8.91 -14.57
CA THR A 80 -2.84 8.68 -15.94
C THR A 80 -1.44 9.25 -16.05
N VAL A 81 -0.52 8.49 -16.66
CA VAL A 81 0.80 8.97 -17.08
C VAL A 81 0.89 8.78 -18.59
N ALA A 82 1.09 9.86 -19.32
CA ALA A 82 1.28 9.84 -20.75
C ALA A 82 2.79 9.76 -21.06
N MET A 83 3.16 8.79 -21.88
CA MET A 83 4.52 8.64 -22.40
C MET A 83 4.47 8.76 -23.93
N TYR A 84 5.39 9.51 -24.50
CA TYR A 84 5.62 9.64 -25.93
C TYR A 84 6.71 8.65 -26.36
N ASN A 85 6.53 7.97 -27.50
CA ASN A 85 7.60 7.19 -28.09
C ASN A 85 8.62 8.14 -28.75
N SER A 86 9.70 8.40 -28.02
CA SER A 86 10.79 9.26 -28.50
C SER A 86 11.86 8.48 -29.28
N GLY A 87 11.67 7.17 -29.44
CA GLY A 87 12.57 6.29 -30.14
C GLY A 87 12.35 6.27 -31.65
N SER A 88 13.12 5.41 -32.31
CA SER A 88 12.98 5.08 -33.74
C SER A 88 12.30 3.72 -33.95
N ARG A 89 12.05 2.99 -32.86
CA ARG A 89 11.35 1.70 -32.86
C ARG A 89 10.00 1.83 -32.15
N GLY A 90 8.95 1.37 -32.81
CA GLY A 90 7.62 1.32 -32.23
C GLY A 90 7.48 0.24 -31.16
N TRP A 91 6.69 0.51 -30.12
CA TRP A 91 6.36 -0.48 -29.10
C TRP A 91 5.20 -1.36 -29.56
N VAL A 92 5.34 -2.68 -29.45
CA VAL A 92 4.38 -3.65 -29.97
C VAL A 92 3.85 -4.51 -28.83
N SER A 93 2.54 -4.48 -28.60
CA SER A 93 1.90 -5.28 -27.56
C SER A 93 2.04 -6.78 -27.84
N GLY A 94 2.23 -7.58 -26.80
CA GLY A 94 2.38 -9.04 -26.89
C GLY A 94 3.70 -9.55 -27.47
N VAL A 95 4.61 -8.68 -27.93
CA VAL A 95 5.90 -9.09 -28.51
C VAL A 95 7.02 -8.94 -27.47
N PRO A 96 7.62 -10.05 -26.98
CA PRO A 96 8.69 -9.99 -25.98
C PRO A 96 9.82 -9.03 -26.40
N GLY A 97 10.21 -8.16 -25.46
CA GLY A 97 11.24 -7.15 -25.69
C GLY A 97 10.82 -5.94 -26.52
N GLN A 98 9.56 -5.84 -26.95
CA GLN A 98 9.02 -4.68 -27.68
C GLN A 98 7.80 -4.05 -27.01
N VAL A 99 7.23 -4.69 -25.98
CA VAL A 99 6.12 -4.12 -25.19
C VAL A 99 6.64 -3.03 -24.26
N ALA A 100 5.97 -1.88 -24.20
CA ALA A 100 6.19 -0.89 -23.16
C ALA A 100 5.30 -1.16 -21.93
N TYR A 101 5.93 -1.08 -20.77
CA TYR A 101 5.28 -1.16 -19.46
C TYR A 101 5.60 0.08 -18.63
N LEU A 102 4.61 0.56 -17.87
CA LEU A 102 4.88 1.49 -16.80
C LEU A 102 5.40 0.71 -15.60
N GLY A 103 6.58 1.09 -15.11
CA GLY A 103 7.24 0.42 -14.00
C GLY A 103 7.41 1.30 -12.77
N THR A 104 7.61 0.67 -11.62
CA THR A 104 8.12 1.35 -10.43
C THR A 104 9.64 1.47 -10.48
N TRP A 105 10.20 2.48 -9.81
CA TRP A 105 11.65 2.72 -9.73
C TRP A 105 12.06 3.06 -8.28
N ASN A 106 13.27 3.57 -8.09
CA ASN A 106 13.78 4.15 -6.84
C ASN A 106 12.82 5.19 -6.22
N PRO A 107 12.86 5.44 -4.89
CA PRO A 107 13.88 4.99 -3.93
C PRO A 107 13.70 3.58 -3.35
N SER A 108 12.50 3.02 -3.35
CA SER A 108 12.21 1.64 -2.93
C SER A 108 11.06 1.11 -3.80
N PRO A 109 11.16 -0.11 -4.36
CA PRO A 109 12.10 -1.19 -4.03
C PRO A 109 13.43 -1.16 -4.80
N GLY A 110 13.61 -0.25 -5.75
CA GLY A 110 14.78 -0.20 -6.62
C GLY A 110 14.46 -0.63 -8.06
N GLN A 111 15.45 -0.52 -8.95
CA GLN A 111 15.31 -0.96 -10.34
C GLN A 111 14.97 -2.45 -10.40
N ASP A 112 13.89 -2.76 -11.11
CA ASP A 112 13.43 -4.12 -11.39
C ASP A 112 13.20 -5.01 -10.15
N GLN A 113 12.89 -4.41 -8.99
CA GLN A 113 12.62 -5.15 -7.74
C GLN A 113 11.12 -5.29 -7.44
N PRO A 114 10.67 -6.33 -6.69
CA PRO A 114 9.31 -6.47 -6.20
C PRO A 114 8.80 -5.26 -5.42
N SER A 115 7.71 -4.65 -5.90
CA SER A 115 7.07 -3.52 -5.26
C SER A 115 6.26 -3.97 -4.04
N VAL A 116 6.39 -3.21 -2.95
CA VAL A 116 5.52 -3.35 -1.76
C VAL A 116 4.15 -2.72 -1.97
N PHE A 117 3.98 -1.91 -3.03
CA PHE A 117 2.72 -1.22 -3.31
C PHE A 117 1.73 -2.05 -4.11
N GLY A 118 2.20 -3.05 -4.86
CA GLY A 118 1.36 -3.79 -5.79
C GLY A 118 2.12 -4.81 -6.61
N GLY A 119 1.39 -5.59 -7.39
CA GLY A 119 1.94 -6.72 -8.12
C GLY A 119 0.92 -7.75 -8.56
N ASP A 120 1.44 -8.92 -8.92
CA ASP A 120 0.71 -10.06 -9.47
C ASP A 120 0.53 -11.20 -8.45
N GLY A 121 0.92 -10.98 -7.17
CA GLY A 121 0.91 -12.01 -6.14
C GLY A 121 2.17 -12.89 -6.08
N THR A 122 3.12 -12.74 -7.01
CA THR A 122 4.36 -13.55 -7.03
C THR A 122 5.49 -12.87 -6.24
N GLY A 123 5.38 -12.90 -4.91
CA GLY A 123 6.33 -12.20 -4.03
C GLY A 123 6.07 -10.69 -3.92
N SER A 124 4.85 -10.26 -4.26
CA SER A 124 4.33 -8.89 -4.16
C SER A 124 2.82 -8.94 -3.86
N PRO A 125 2.18 -7.86 -3.38
CA PRO A 125 0.72 -7.83 -3.22
C PRO A 125 0.01 -8.08 -4.55
N ASN A 126 -1.18 -8.70 -4.53
CA ASN A 126 -1.98 -8.91 -5.74
C ASN A 126 -2.95 -7.73 -5.95
N THR A 127 -2.52 -6.74 -6.75
CA THR A 127 -3.28 -5.51 -7.03
C THR A 127 -3.76 -5.43 -8.48
N GLY A 128 -3.63 -6.50 -9.25
CA GLY A 128 -3.94 -6.53 -10.68
C GLY A 128 -2.87 -5.91 -11.58
N TRP A 129 -1.67 -5.62 -11.03
CA TRP A 129 -0.53 -5.19 -11.83
C TRP A 129 -0.04 -6.34 -12.72
N PRO A 130 0.34 -6.08 -13.99
CA PRO A 130 0.88 -7.11 -14.87
C PRO A 130 2.04 -7.94 -14.28
N ARG A 131 2.88 -7.34 -13.44
CA ARG A 131 3.96 -7.99 -12.66
C ARG A 131 4.27 -7.19 -11.40
N TYR A 132 5.05 -7.78 -10.50
CA TYR A 132 5.50 -7.19 -9.23
C TYR A 132 6.08 -5.76 -9.29
N ASN A 133 6.48 -5.28 -10.47
CA ASN A 133 7.01 -3.93 -10.71
C ASN A 133 6.51 -3.32 -12.02
N ARG A 134 5.43 -3.86 -12.59
CA ARG A 134 4.82 -3.37 -13.84
C ARG A 134 3.40 -2.96 -13.50
N VAL A 135 3.18 -1.66 -13.31
CA VAL A 135 1.91 -1.07 -12.88
C VAL A 135 0.86 -1.18 -13.98
N ALA A 136 1.27 -0.95 -15.22
CA ALA A 136 0.40 -1.00 -16.38
C ALA A 136 1.19 -1.40 -17.63
N VAL A 137 0.47 -1.86 -18.64
CA VAL A 137 0.96 -2.10 -20.01
C VAL A 137 0.44 -1.01 -20.94
N GLN A 138 1.16 -0.72 -22.02
CA GLN A 138 0.62 0.14 -23.07
C GLN A 138 -0.79 -0.31 -23.50
N PRO A 139 -1.76 0.62 -23.68
CA PRO A 139 -3.14 0.24 -24.00
C PRO A 139 -3.36 -0.09 -25.48
N ALA A 140 -2.44 0.31 -26.37
CA ALA A 140 -2.55 0.12 -27.81
C ALA A 140 -1.70 -1.06 -28.32
N ALA A 141 -2.13 -1.68 -29.42
CA ALA A 141 -1.39 -2.75 -30.08
C ALA A 141 -0.01 -2.30 -30.60
N TYR A 142 0.08 -1.04 -31.06
CA TYR A 142 1.30 -0.43 -31.58
C TYR A 142 1.38 1.05 -31.18
N VAL A 143 2.58 1.53 -30.83
CA VAL A 143 2.88 2.95 -30.55
C VAL A 143 4.20 3.30 -31.25
N GLY A 144 4.19 4.23 -32.21
CA GLY A 144 5.37 4.62 -32.99
C GLY A 144 5.42 6.10 -33.27
#